data_AF-A0A522UH28-F1
#
_entry.id   AF-A0A522UH28-F1
#
_cell.length_a   1.000
_cell.length_b   1.000
_cell.length_c   1.000
_cell.angle_alpha   90.00
_cell.angle_beta   90.00
_cell.angle_gamma   90.00
#
_symmetry.space_group_name_H-M   'P 1'
#
loop_
_entity.id
_entity.type
_entity.pdbx_description
1 polymer ?
#
loop_
_entity_poly.entity_id
_entity_poly.type
_entity_poly.pdbx_seq_one_letter_code
_entity_poly.pdbx_strand_id
1 'polypeptide(L)'
;MDLSLEAIKLPAWDPASASEWDEAFEKVENYLRACRVASRLHRARLTALILQRAIERRAATFQALEKPALATLAIEEARELIALWLANLLPGQATEQPFTLAEGFLALYLCDAPMRWPGAFLNPQQAPPDLADTLRSRLVKTGPELEVSSMVPRPMDFGLLPDLAGSAMDTFERLPILRTLLAWLLYAAVLIGLFWYTRHH
;
A
#
# COMPACT_ATOMS: atom_id res chain seq x y z
N MET A 1 13.08 20.32 6.69
CA MET A 1 12.70 19.67 5.42
C MET A 1 12.05 20.73 4.53
N ASP A 2 12.72 21.15 3.47
CA ASP A 2 12.21 22.19 2.57
C ASP A 2 11.41 21.50 1.45
N LEU A 3 10.12 21.25 1.69
CA LEU A 3 9.22 20.74 0.65
C LEU A 3 8.74 21.92 -0.20
N SER A 4 9.65 22.49 -0.99
CA SER A 4 9.26 23.52 -1.94
C SER A 4 8.38 22.89 -3.03
N LEU A 5 7.08 23.11 -2.88
CA LEU A 5 6.02 22.65 -3.79
C LEU A 5 6.08 23.34 -5.17
N GLU A 6 7.05 24.23 -5.39
CA GLU A 6 7.24 24.99 -6.63
C GLU A 6 8.02 24.21 -7.70
N ALA A 7 8.70 23.11 -7.32
CA ALA A 7 9.56 22.34 -8.22
C ALA A 7 9.00 20.96 -8.60
N ILE A 8 7.66 20.79 -8.61
CA ILE A 8 7.05 19.51 -9.01
C ILE A 8 7.35 19.23 -10.47
N LYS A 9 8.20 18.23 -10.73
CA LYS A 9 8.53 17.74 -12.08
C LYS A 9 7.90 16.37 -12.25
N LEU A 10 6.72 16.34 -12.86
CA LEU A 10 6.11 15.08 -13.28
C LEU A 10 6.77 14.62 -14.61
N PRO A 11 6.95 13.31 -14.81
CA PRO A 11 7.48 12.79 -16.07
C PRO A 11 6.52 13.08 -17.22
N ALA A 12 7.03 12.95 -18.45
CA ALA A 12 6.20 13.02 -19.64
C ALA A 12 5.09 11.96 -19.57
N TRP A 13 3.87 12.34 -19.97
CA TRP A 13 2.73 11.44 -20.00
C TRP A 13 2.98 10.28 -20.96
N ASP A 14 2.77 9.06 -20.49
CA ASP A 14 2.87 7.82 -21.26
C ASP A 14 1.63 6.95 -21.03
N PRO A 15 0.85 6.64 -22.10
CA PRO A 15 -0.38 5.85 -21.96
C PRO A 15 -0.12 4.40 -21.50
N ALA A 16 1.07 3.84 -21.74
CA ALA A 16 1.38 2.47 -21.33
C ALA A 16 1.56 2.34 -19.81
N SER A 17 2.02 3.41 -19.14
CA SER A 17 2.16 3.46 -17.68
C SER A 17 0.96 4.11 -16.98
N ALA A 18 -0.03 4.63 -17.72
CA ALA A 18 -1.18 5.36 -17.17
C ALA A 18 -1.92 4.60 -16.06
N SER A 19 -2.14 3.28 -16.21
CA SER A 19 -2.81 2.49 -15.17
C SER A 19 -1.99 2.36 -13.88
N GLU A 20 -0.66 2.25 -13.99
CA GLU A 20 0.23 2.21 -12.82
C GLU A 20 0.26 3.57 -12.11
N TRP A 21 0.20 4.66 -12.89
CA TRP A 21 0.09 6.03 -12.41
C TRP A 21 -1.21 6.28 -11.65
N ASP A 22 -2.34 5.86 -12.22
CA ASP A 22 -3.66 6.00 -11.60
C ASP A 22 -3.75 5.20 -10.30
N GLU A 23 -3.29 3.95 -10.29
CA GLU A 23 -3.25 3.13 -9.07
C GLU A 23 -2.42 3.79 -7.97
N ALA A 24 -1.21 4.27 -8.30
CA ALA A 24 -0.34 4.92 -7.34
C ALA A 24 -0.96 6.23 -6.82
N PHE A 25 -1.57 7.02 -7.70
CA PHE A 25 -2.27 8.24 -7.32
C PHE A 25 -3.41 7.94 -6.35
N GLU A 26 -4.31 7.02 -6.69
CA GLU A 26 -5.46 6.66 -5.86
C GLU A 26 -5.02 6.15 -4.48
N LYS A 27 -3.98 5.30 -4.44
CA LYS A 27 -3.48 4.74 -3.19
C LYS A 27 -2.93 5.82 -2.26
N VAL A 28 -2.15 6.77 -2.80
CA VAL A 28 -1.63 7.90 -2.02
C VAL A 28 -2.75 8.85 -1.60
N GLU A 29 -3.70 9.17 -2.47
CA GLU A 29 -4.85 10.04 -2.15
C GLU A 29 -5.69 9.44 -1.00
N ASN A 30 -5.96 8.13 -1.07
CA ASN A 30 -6.65 7.38 -0.01
C ASN A 30 -5.85 7.34 1.29
N TYR A 31 -4.54 7.17 1.20
CA TYR A 31 -3.66 7.18 2.38
C TYR A 31 -3.65 8.57 3.06
N LEU A 32 -3.48 9.65 2.31
CA LEU A 32 -3.54 11.02 2.85
C LEU A 32 -4.92 11.37 3.39
N ARG A 33 -5.99 10.82 2.80
CA ARG A 33 -7.35 10.93 3.32
C ARG A 33 -7.49 10.21 4.67
N ALA A 34 -6.90 9.03 4.82
CA ALA A 34 -6.84 8.32 6.10
C ALA A 34 -6.05 9.12 7.15
N CYS A 35 -5.02 9.86 6.74
CA CYS A 35 -4.34 10.86 7.58
C CYS A 35 -5.17 12.13 7.82
N ARG A 36 -6.44 12.18 7.42
CA ARG A 36 -7.39 13.30 7.63
C ARG A 36 -6.97 14.63 7.01
N VAL A 37 -6.17 14.60 5.95
CA VAL A 37 -5.85 15.80 5.16
C VAL A 37 -7.09 16.22 4.38
N ALA A 38 -7.83 17.21 4.90
CA ALA A 38 -9.16 17.55 4.38
C ALA A 38 -9.11 18.31 3.03
N SER A 39 -8.15 19.22 2.87
CA SER A 39 -8.05 20.05 1.66
C SER A 39 -7.68 19.22 0.43
N ARG A 40 -8.60 19.18 -0.56
CA ARG A 40 -8.40 18.45 -1.82
C ARG A 40 -7.21 18.96 -2.61
N LEU A 41 -7.04 20.28 -2.69
CA LEU A 41 -5.91 20.90 -3.37
C LEU A 41 -4.58 20.54 -2.69
N HIS A 42 -4.53 20.61 -1.36
CA HIS A 42 -3.33 20.27 -0.62
C HIS A 42 -2.98 18.78 -0.76
N ARG A 43 -3.97 17.89 -0.67
CA ARG A 43 -3.77 16.46 -0.96
C ARG A 43 -3.21 16.23 -2.36
N ALA A 44 -3.81 16.81 -3.39
CA ALA A 44 -3.34 16.63 -4.76
C ALA A 44 -1.89 17.09 -4.94
N ARG A 45 -1.50 18.20 -4.30
CA ARG A 45 -0.11 18.69 -4.31
C ARG A 45 0.85 17.74 -3.60
N LEU A 46 0.48 17.23 -2.42
CA LEU A 46 1.27 16.25 -1.70
C LEU A 46 1.39 14.94 -2.47
N THR A 47 0.30 14.46 -3.08
CA THR A 47 0.31 13.27 -3.93
C THR A 47 1.30 13.42 -5.09
N ALA A 48 1.26 14.55 -5.80
CA ALA A 48 2.19 14.80 -6.89
C ALA A 48 3.66 14.82 -6.42
N LEU A 49 3.95 15.43 -5.26
CA LEU A 49 5.29 15.44 -4.68
C LEU A 49 5.76 14.03 -4.26
N ILE A 50 4.89 13.25 -3.63
CA ILE A 50 5.18 11.87 -3.22
C ILE A 50 5.48 11.00 -4.44
N LEU A 51 4.65 11.11 -5.48
CA LEU A 51 4.83 10.36 -6.72
C LEU A 51 6.13 10.72 -7.43
N GLN A 52 6.50 12.02 -7.46
CA GLN A 52 7.77 12.44 -8.02
C GLN A 52 8.95 11.76 -7.32
N ARG A 53 8.98 11.81 -5.98
CA ARG A 53 10.04 11.16 -5.19
C ARG A 53 10.07 9.65 -5.40
N ALA A 54 8.89 9.03 -5.51
CA ALA A 54 8.78 7.60 -5.77
C ALA A 54 9.40 7.21 -7.12
N ILE A 55 9.21 8.00 -8.20
CA ILE A 55 9.90 7.75 -9.47
C ILE A 55 11.39 7.97 -9.33
N GLU A 56 11.82 9.06 -8.69
CA GLU A 56 13.24 9.37 -8.53
C GLU A 56 13.96 8.22 -7.82
N ARG A 57 13.36 7.67 -6.76
CA ARG A 57 13.83 6.47 -6.05
C ARG A 57 13.78 5.21 -6.92
N ARG A 58 12.70 5.01 -7.68
CA ARG A 58 12.57 3.88 -8.62
C ARG A 58 13.65 3.92 -9.71
N ALA A 59 13.97 5.11 -10.22
CA ALA A 59 15.00 5.33 -11.24
C ALA A 59 16.41 5.11 -10.67
N ALA A 60 16.65 5.51 -9.42
CA ALA A 60 17.92 5.25 -8.72
C ALA A 60 18.11 3.76 -8.39
N THR A 61 17.03 2.99 -8.27
CA THR A 61 17.05 1.55 -8.01
C THR A 61 17.33 0.77 -9.31
N PHE A 62 18.57 0.89 -9.80
CA PHE A 62 19.00 0.31 -11.09
C PHE A 62 19.19 -1.21 -11.07
N GLN A 63 19.30 -1.83 -9.89
CA GLN A 63 19.79 -3.22 -9.74
C GLN A 63 18.73 -4.28 -9.39
N ALA A 64 17.46 -3.93 -9.25
CA ALA A 64 16.44 -4.92 -8.91
C ALA A 64 16.02 -5.73 -10.16
N LEU A 65 16.13 -7.06 -10.08
CA LEU A 65 15.60 -8.02 -11.08
C LEU A 65 14.11 -7.79 -11.36
N GLU A 66 13.38 -7.30 -10.37
CA GLU A 66 11.98 -6.96 -10.44
C GLU A 66 11.78 -5.54 -9.91
N LYS A 67 11.29 -4.64 -10.77
CA LYS A 67 11.04 -3.26 -10.36
C LYS A 67 9.81 -3.23 -9.45
N PRO A 68 9.90 -2.69 -8.23
CA PRO A 68 8.73 -2.57 -7.37
C PRO A 68 7.65 -1.73 -8.06
N ALA A 69 6.39 -2.08 -7.77
CA ALA A 69 5.22 -1.34 -8.24
C ALA A 69 5.27 0.11 -7.73
N LEU A 70 4.95 1.07 -8.60
CA LEU A 70 4.99 2.49 -8.25
C LEU A 70 4.13 2.81 -7.03
N ALA A 71 2.95 2.19 -6.92
CA ALA A 71 2.02 2.40 -5.81
C ALA A 71 2.63 1.98 -4.46
N THR A 72 3.45 0.92 -4.42
CA THR A 72 4.12 0.48 -3.21
C THR A 72 5.20 1.47 -2.79
N LEU A 73 6.07 1.87 -3.72
CA LEU A 73 7.10 2.88 -3.47
C LEU A 73 6.51 4.22 -3.04
N ALA A 74 5.39 4.63 -3.63
CA ALA A 74 4.74 5.89 -3.28
C ALA A 74 4.20 5.89 -1.84
N ILE A 75 3.67 4.77 -1.36
CA ILE A 75 3.24 4.64 0.04
C ILE A 75 4.44 4.62 0.99
N GLU A 76 5.54 3.98 0.62
CA GLU A 76 6.79 4.01 1.40
C GLU A 76 7.33 5.44 1.53
N GLU A 77 7.40 6.19 0.41
CA GLU A 77 7.80 7.60 0.41
C GLU A 77 6.87 8.46 1.27
N ALA A 78 5.54 8.25 1.18
CA ALA A 78 4.58 8.97 2.01
C ALA A 78 4.84 8.74 3.51
N ARG A 79 5.10 7.49 3.90
CA ARG A 79 5.40 7.11 5.29
C ARG A 79 6.71 7.73 5.76
N GLU A 80 7.76 7.66 4.95
CA GLU A 80 9.08 8.23 5.28
C GLU A 80 9.00 9.76 5.44
N LEU A 81 8.27 10.45 4.55
CA LEU A 81 8.05 11.89 4.66
C LEU A 81 7.32 12.28 5.95
N ILE A 82 6.27 11.54 6.32
CA ILE A 82 5.53 11.79 7.56
C ILE A 82 6.42 11.51 8.78
N ALA A 83 7.19 10.42 8.76
CA ALA A 83 8.14 10.09 9.82
C ALA A 83 9.18 11.21 10.01
N LEU A 84 9.78 11.68 8.91
CA LEU A 84 10.79 12.71 8.94
C LEU A 84 10.21 14.07 9.36
N TRP A 85 8.99 14.39 8.95
CA TRP A 85 8.28 15.59 9.41
C TRP A 85 7.98 15.52 10.91
N LEU A 86 7.48 14.40 11.43
CA LEU A 86 7.25 14.20 12.87
C LEU A 86 8.55 14.29 13.67
N ALA A 87 9.63 13.68 13.20
CA ALA A 87 10.94 13.75 13.84
C ALA A 87 11.46 15.20 13.93
N ASN A 88 11.22 16.01 12.88
CA ASN A 88 11.60 17.43 12.89
C ASN A 88 10.71 18.29 13.80
N LEU A 89 9.43 17.91 14.01
CA LEU A 89 8.51 18.62 14.92
C LEU A 89 8.76 18.29 16.39
N LEU A 90 9.28 17.09 16.66
CA LEU A 90 9.59 16.59 17.98
C LEU A 90 11.11 16.35 18.14
N PRO A 91 11.97 17.37 17.93
CA PRO A 91 13.40 17.19 18.03
C PRO A 91 13.78 16.98 19.50
N GLY A 92 14.37 15.83 19.82
CA GLY A 92 14.99 15.57 21.11
C GLY A 92 14.03 15.21 22.24
N GLN A 93 13.50 13.98 22.23
CA GLN A 93 13.31 13.29 23.50
C GLN A 93 14.59 12.51 23.77
N ALA A 94 15.39 13.04 24.70
CA ALA A 94 16.41 12.27 25.43
C ALA A 94 15.71 11.33 26.44
N THR A 95 14.66 10.65 26.00
CA THR A 95 14.05 9.54 26.71
C THR A 95 14.74 8.30 26.15
N GLU A 96 15.06 7.32 27.00
CA GLU A 96 15.93 6.18 26.68
C GLU A 96 15.46 5.31 25.49
N GLN A 97 14.27 5.57 24.94
CA GLN A 97 13.69 4.87 23.80
C GLN A 97 13.32 5.84 22.66
N PRO A 98 13.70 5.52 21.40
CA PRO A 98 13.29 6.29 20.24
C PRO A 98 11.78 6.14 19.98
N PHE A 99 11.10 7.27 19.77
CA PHE A 99 9.69 7.32 19.41
C PHE A 99 9.38 6.55 18.12
N THR A 100 8.31 5.75 18.13
CA THR A 100 7.91 4.94 16.98
C THR A 100 6.98 5.71 16.03
N LEU A 101 7.01 5.36 14.74
CA LEU A 101 6.11 5.96 13.75
C LEU A 101 4.62 5.74 14.10
N ALA A 102 4.29 4.61 14.74
CA ALA A 102 2.95 4.30 15.19
C ALA A 102 2.46 5.26 16.29
N GLU A 103 3.30 5.55 17.29
CA GLU A 103 3.00 6.55 18.31
C GLU A 103 2.77 7.93 17.69
N GLY A 104 3.50 8.26 16.63
CA GLY A 104 3.33 9.52 15.92
C GLY A 104 2.03 9.65 15.17
N PHE A 105 1.63 8.60 14.46
CA PHE A 105 0.32 8.55 13.85
C PHE A 105 -0.80 8.60 14.90
N LEU A 106 -0.62 7.93 16.04
CA LEU A 106 -1.60 7.97 17.13
C LEU A 106 -1.72 9.37 17.72
N ALA A 107 -0.61 10.05 17.99
CA ALA A 107 -0.61 11.42 18.48
C ALA A 107 -1.24 12.40 17.48
N LEU A 108 -0.93 12.23 16.19
CA LEU A 108 -1.54 13.01 15.11
C LEU A 108 -3.06 12.83 15.08
N TYR A 109 -3.52 11.58 15.24
CA TYR A 109 -4.92 11.22 15.29
C TYR A 109 -5.62 11.82 16.52
N LEU A 110 -5.02 11.68 17.71
CA LEU A 110 -5.57 12.21 18.97
C LEU A 110 -5.62 13.74 19.02
N CYS A 111 -4.75 14.43 18.28
CA CYS A 111 -4.71 15.88 18.23
C CYS A 111 -5.61 16.48 17.15
N ASP A 112 -6.21 15.66 16.27
CA ASP A 112 -6.87 16.13 15.04
C ASP A 112 -6.00 17.13 14.26
N ALA A 113 -4.67 16.93 14.27
CA ALA A 113 -3.71 17.95 13.84
C ALA A 113 -3.92 18.44 12.39
N PRO A 114 -4.22 17.56 11.41
CA PRO A 114 -4.52 17.97 10.03
C PRO A 114 -5.82 18.78 9.88
N MET A 115 -6.74 18.69 10.83
CA MET A 115 -7.97 19.49 10.86
C MET A 115 -7.76 20.84 11.55
N ARG A 116 -6.98 20.86 12.64
CA ARG A 116 -6.68 22.09 13.40
C ARG A 116 -5.65 22.98 12.71
N TRP A 117 -4.66 22.39 12.07
CA TRP A 117 -3.57 23.09 11.39
C TRP A 117 -3.37 22.54 9.97
N PRO A 118 -4.32 22.77 9.06
CA PRO A 118 -4.30 22.17 7.72
C PRO A 118 -3.09 22.60 6.86
N GLY A 119 -2.51 23.77 7.13
CA GLY A 119 -1.30 24.26 6.43
C GLY A 119 0.01 23.71 6.98
N ALA A 120 0.01 23.16 8.20
CA ALA A 120 1.23 22.71 8.87
C ALA A 120 1.62 21.26 8.52
N PHE A 121 0.65 20.46 8.05
CA PHE A 121 0.88 19.06 7.73
C PHE A 121 1.92 18.93 6.61
N LEU A 122 3.00 18.18 6.87
CA LEU A 122 4.16 18.06 5.98
C LEU A 122 4.77 19.42 5.55
N ASN A 123 4.51 20.51 6.26
CA ASN A 123 5.12 21.81 5.96
C ASN A 123 5.69 22.43 7.24
N PRO A 124 6.99 22.24 7.53
CA PRO A 124 7.59 22.72 8.77
C PRO A 124 7.65 24.25 8.86
N GLN A 125 7.64 24.97 7.73
CA GLN A 125 7.65 26.45 7.74
C GLN A 125 6.33 27.04 8.22
N GLN A 126 5.23 26.30 8.04
CA GLN A 126 3.88 26.72 8.43
C GLN A 126 3.43 26.05 9.74
N ALA A 127 4.31 25.33 10.43
CA ALA A 127 3.99 24.66 11.68
C ALA A 127 4.02 25.66 12.86
N PRO A 128 2.86 25.97 13.48
CA PRO A 128 2.85 26.81 14.66
C PRO A 128 3.47 26.08 15.86
N PRO A 129 4.12 26.78 16.81
CA PRO A 129 4.73 26.15 17.98
C PRO A 129 3.73 25.35 18.82
N ASP A 130 2.47 25.79 18.87
CA ASP A 130 1.35 25.13 19.56
C ASP A 130 1.05 23.71 19.04
N LEU A 131 1.33 23.44 17.75
CA LEU A 131 1.18 22.10 17.18
C LEU A 131 2.14 21.11 17.86
N ALA A 132 3.39 21.52 18.03
CA ALA A 132 4.41 20.67 18.62
C ALA A 132 4.14 20.47 20.12
N ASP A 133 3.71 21.51 20.83
CA ASP A 133 3.33 21.44 22.25
C ASP A 133 2.13 20.51 22.46
N THR A 134 1.11 20.63 21.61
CA THR A 134 -0.09 19.79 21.67
C THR A 134 0.26 18.32 21.40
N LEU A 135 1.05 18.04 20.35
CA LEU A 135 1.54 16.70 20.04
C LEU A 135 2.33 16.09 21.21
N ARG A 136 3.25 16.85 21.81
CA ARG A 136 4.02 16.42 22.99
C ARG A 136 3.13 16.07 24.18
N SER A 137 2.14 16.92 24.47
CA SER A 137 1.23 16.72 25.61
C SER A 137 0.39 15.44 25.49
N ARG A 138 0.09 15.01 24.27
CA ARG A 138 -0.64 13.76 24.00
C ARG A 138 0.30 12.56 23.98
N LEU A 139 1.53 12.70 23.47
CA LEU A 139 2.53 11.63 23.50
C LEU A 139 2.78 11.12 24.93
N VAL A 140 3.04 12.05 25.86
CA VAL A 140 3.38 11.74 27.27
C VAL A 140 2.20 11.08 28.01
N LYS A 141 0.96 11.41 27.65
CA LYS A 141 -0.24 10.83 28.29
C LYS A 141 -0.61 9.44 27.79
N THR A 142 0.06 8.92 26.75
CA THR A 142 -0.33 7.67 26.07
C THR A 142 0.70 6.55 26.25
N GLY A 143 1.58 6.62 27.27
CA GLY A 143 2.47 5.51 27.62
C GLY A 143 1.74 4.47 28.48
N PRO A 144 1.39 3.32 27.89
CA PRO A 144 2.12 2.08 28.16
C PRO A 144 2.87 1.62 26.91
N GLU A 145 3.93 0.83 27.08
CA GLU A 145 4.72 0.24 25.97
C GLU A 145 3.78 -0.28 24.88
N LEU A 146 3.74 0.42 23.75
CA LEU A 146 3.19 -0.10 22.51
C LEU A 146 4.26 -1.04 21.93
N GLU A 147 4.52 -2.15 22.63
CA GLU A 147 5.16 -3.28 22.00
C GLU A 147 4.31 -3.61 20.77
N VAL A 148 4.93 -3.51 19.60
CA VAL A 148 4.36 -4.09 18.38
C VAL A 148 4.17 -5.56 18.73
N SER A 149 2.92 -5.94 19.03
CA SER A 149 2.55 -7.32 19.24
C SER A 149 2.88 -8.00 17.93
N SER A 150 4.05 -8.64 17.89
CA SER A 150 4.46 -9.52 16.82
C SER A 150 3.47 -10.67 16.87
N MET A 151 2.37 -10.52 16.15
CA MET A 151 1.61 -11.64 15.64
C MET A 151 2.54 -12.36 14.66
N VAL A 152 3.43 -13.18 15.21
CA VAL A 152 3.85 -14.37 14.48
C VAL A 152 2.55 -15.07 14.11
N PRO A 153 2.28 -15.34 12.81
CA PRO A 153 1.11 -16.10 12.41
C PRO A 153 1.17 -17.44 13.13
N ARG A 154 0.42 -17.58 14.22
CA ARG A 154 0.16 -18.89 14.78
C ARG A 154 -0.69 -19.58 13.72
N PRO A 155 -0.34 -20.81 13.28
CA PRO A 155 -1.28 -21.59 12.49
C PRO A 155 -2.58 -21.61 13.30
N MET A 156 -3.68 -21.17 12.69
CA MET A 156 -5.00 -21.25 13.31
C MET A 156 -5.20 -22.71 13.72
N ASP A 157 -5.23 -22.96 15.02
CA ASP A 157 -5.55 -24.27 15.57
C ASP A 157 -7.05 -24.46 15.41
N PHE A 158 -7.44 -24.79 14.18
CA PHE A 158 -8.79 -25.25 13.86
C PHE A 158 -8.93 -26.64 14.45
N GLY A 159 -9.21 -26.72 15.76
CA GLY A 159 -9.56 -27.98 16.39
C GLY A 159 -10.63 -28.71 15.58
N LEU A 160 -10.47 -30.03 15.42
CA LEU A 160 -11.42 -31.03 14.90
C LEU A 160 -12.33 -30.65 13.70
N LEU A 161 -11.92 -29.68 12.88
CA LEU A 161 -12.57 -29.33 11.61
C LEU A 161 -11.65 -29.31 10.37
N PRO A 162 -10.40 -29.86 10.32
CA PRO A 162 -9.71 -30.03 9.04
C PRO A 162 -10.11 -31.30 8.28
N ASP A 163 -10.49 -32.38 8.97
CA ASP A 163 -10.58 -33.71 8.32
C ASP A 163 -11.82 -33.91 7.44
N LEU A 164 -12.81 -33.03 7.50
CA LEU A 164 -14.00 -33.08 6.65
C LEU A 164 -13.93 -32.16 5.43
N ALA A 165 -12.96 -31.22 5.37
CA ALA A 165 -12.82 -30.28 4.25
C ALA A 165 -11.84 -30.78 3.17
N GLY A 166 -10.87 -31.63 3.53
CA GLY A 166 -9.85 -32.13 2.60
C GLY A 166 -10.33 -33.18 1.60
N SER A 167 -11.34 -33.98 1.93
CA SER A 167 -11.79 -35.11 1.09
C SER A 167 -12.84 -34.72 0.04
N ALA A 168 -13.50 -33.57 0.19
CA ALA A 168 -14.47 -33.08 -0.79
C ALA A 168 -13.81 -32.27 -1.93
N MET A 169 -12.73 -31.53 -1.67
CA MET A 169 -12.14 -30.61 -2.66
C MET A 169 -11.34 -31.32 -3.76
N ASP A 170 -10.58 -32.37 -3.41
CA ASP A 170 -9.73 -33.09 -4.36
C ASP A 170 -10.51 -33.87 -5.44
N THR A 171 -11.77 -34.21 -5.15
CA THR A 171 -12.63 -34.89 -6.13
C THR A 171 -13.20 -33.92 -7.16
N PHE A 172 -13.34 -32.63 -6.82
CA PHE A 172 -13.91 -31.61 -7.71
C PHE A 172 -12.91 -31.06 -8.74
N GLU A 173 -11.59 -31.17 -8.54
CA GLU A 173 -10.60 -30.77 -9.55
C GLU A 173 -10.43 -31.78 -10.70
N ARG A 174 -10.76 -33.07 -10.50
CA ARG A 174 -10.68 -34.09 -11.57
C ARG A 174 -11.88 -34.07 -12.53
N LEU A 175 -13.03 -33.57 -12.08
CA LEU A 175 -14.26 -33.47 -12.87
C LEU A 175 -14.18 -32.55 -14.11
N PRO A 176 -13.55 -31.36 -14.08
CA PRO A 176 -13.41 -30.52 -15.28
C PRO A 176 -12.42 -31.10 -16.31
N ILE A 177 -11.32 -31.70 -15.86
CA ILE A 177 -10.32 -32.33 -16.75
C ILE A 177 -10.93 -33.54 -17.46
N LEU A 178 -11.68 -34.39 -16.74
CA LEU A 178 -12.33 -35.55 -17.33
C LEU A 178 -13.40 -35.17 -18.37
N ARG A 179 -14.21 -34.13 -18.08
CA ARG A 179 -15.18 -33.59 -19.05
C ARG A 179 -14.49 -33.07 -20.31
N THR A 180 -13.38 -32.35 -20.15
CA THR A 180 -12.62 -31.81 -21.27
C THR A 180 -12.03 -32.94 -22.12
N LEU A 181 -11.43 -33.96 -21.49
CA LEU A 181 -10.85 -35.11 -22.17
C LEU A 181 -11.91 -35.93 -22.93
N LEU A 182 -13.09 -36.12 -22.34
CA LEU A 182 -14.21 -36.82 -22.97
C LEU A 182 -14.75 -36.06 -24.20
N ALA A 183 -14.84 -34.73 -24.12
CA ALA A 183 -15.25 -33.91 -25.26
C ALA A 183 -14.25 -34.02 -26.43
N TRP A 184 -12.95 -34.00 -26.14
CA TRP A 184 -11.90 -34.21 -27.14
C TRP A 184 -11.95 -35.60 -27.79
N LEU A 185 -12.19 -36.64 -27.00
CA LEU A 185 -12.33 -38.02 -27.51
C LEU A 185 -13.54 -38.16 -28.46
N LEU A 186 -14.68 -37.57 -28.09
CA LEU A 186 -15.88 -37.61 -28.91
C LEU A 186 -15.67 -36.85 -30.23
N TYR A 187 -15.03 -35.68 -30.16
CA TYR A 187 -14.66 -34.91 -31.35
C TYR A 187 -13.74 -35.71 -32.31
N ALA A 188 -12.70 -36.35 -31.76
CA ALA A 188 -11.81 -37.19 -32.56
C ALA A 188 -12.53 -38.40 -33.18
N ALA A 189 -13.45 -39.03 -32.45
CA ALA A 189 -14.23 -40.16 -32.96
C ALA A 189 -15.13 -39.75 -34.14
N VAL A 190 -15.76 -38.56 -34.08
CA VAL A 190 -16.56 -38.03 -35.19
C VAL A 190 -15.69 -37.78 -36.43
N LEU A 191 -14.51 -37.19 -36.26
CA LEU A 191 -13.57 -36.97 -37.36
C LEU A 191 -13.08 -38.28 -37.97
N ILE A 192 -12.75 -39.28 -37.15
CA ILE A 192 -12.34 -40.62 -37.62
C ILE A 192 -13.49 -41.30 -38.36
N GLY A 193 -14.71 -41.21 -37.83
CA GLY A 193 -15.91 -41.76 -38.46
C GLY A 193 -16.20 -41.12 -39.81
N LEU A 194 -16.11 -39.79 -39.90
CA LEU A 194 -16.21 -39.04 -41.16
C LEU A 194 -15.12 -39.48 -42.14
N PHE A 195 -13.88 -39.58 -41.70
CA PHE A 195 -12.75 -40.00 -42.54
C PHE A 195 -12.97 -41.42 -43.10
N TRP A 196 -13.38 -42.35 -42.25
CA TRP A 196 -13.70 -43.72 -42.66
C TRP A 196 -14.87 -43.77 -43.64
N TYR A 197 -15.94 -43.02 -43.36
CA TYR A 197 -17.09 -42.92 -44.25
C TYR A 197 -16.70 -42.37 -45.61
N THR A 198 -15.95 -41.27 -45.66
CA THR A 198 -15.48 -40.67 -46.93
C THR A 198 -14.44 -41.51 -47.67
N ARG A 199 -13.82 -42.50 -47.01
CA ARG A 199 -12.81 -43.36 -47.61
C ARG A 199 -13.39 -44.69 -48.11
N HIS A 200 -14.48 -45.16 -47.52
CA HIS A 200 -15.16 -46.40 -47.91
C HIS A 200 -16.36 -46.18 -48.83
N HIS A 201 -16.77 -44.93 -49.06
CA HIS A 201 -17.71 -44.52 -50.10
C HIS A 201 -16.97 -43.90 -51.28
#